data_AF-A0A926M2N7-F1
#
_entry.id   AF-A0A926M2N7-F1
#
_cell.length_a   1.000
_cell.length_b   1.000
_cell.length_c   1.000
_cell.angle_alpha   90.00
_cell.angle_beta   90.00
_cell.angle_gamma   90.00
#
_symmetry.space_group_name_H-M   'P 1'
#
loop_
_entity.id
_entity.type
_entity.pdbx_description
1 polymer ?
#
loop_
_entity_poly.entity_id
_entity_poly.type
_entity_poly.pdbx_seq_one_letter_code
_entity_poly.pdbx_strand_id
1 'polypeptide(L)'
;MKLIKPVSLFVLVFVLFTSCQSVKNTLSMKKKQNVDEFLIEKKNPLTLPPEFSNLPVPRNDQDKTQVENEDLDLSEVLGKTKKKKTQNSTGELEKSISDILNKK
;
A
#
# COMPACT_ATOMS: atom_id res chain seq x y z
N MET A 1 -0.69 15.92 73.27
CA MET A 1 -0.52 15.76 71.81
C MET A 1 -0.72 14.30 71.38
N LYS A 2 -1.97 13.82 71.26
CA LYS A 2 -2.24 12.46 70.71
C LYS A 2 -3.25 12.47 69.55
N LEU A 3 -3.83 13.64 69.25
CA LEU A 3 -4.89 13.83 68.24
C LEU A 3 -4.35 14.21 66.86
N ILE A 4 -3.07 14.60 66.72
CA ILE A 4 -2.46 14.91 65.41
C ILE A 4 -2.39 13.68 64.49
N LYS A 5 -2.12 12.49 65.05
CA LYS A 5 -2.01 11.23 64.30
C LYS A 5 -3.32 10.81 63.61
N PRO A 6 -4.49 10.74 64.31
CA PRO A 6 -5.76 10.43 63.65
C PRO A 6 -6.24 11.56 62.71
N VAL A 7 -5.94 12.82 63.01
CA VAL A 7 -6.28 13.95 62.13
C VAL A 7 -5.51 13.88 60.82
N SER A 8 -4.22 13.54 60.85
CA SER A 8 -3.41 13.37 59.63
C SER A 8 -3.94 12.24 58.73
N LEU A 9 -4.42 11.14 59.33
CA LEU A 9 -5.05 10.03 58.60
C LEU A 9 -6.35 10.48 57.93
N PHE A 10 -7.18 11.24 58.65
CA PHE A 10 -8.45 11.75 58.14
C PHE A 10 -8.25 12.70 56.96
N VAL A 11 -7.24 13.57 57.02
CA VAL A 11 -6.85 14.47 55.91
C VAL A 11 -6.39 13.67 54.69
N LEU A 12 -5.60 12.61 54.88
CA LEU A 12 -5.15 11.76 53.78
C LEU A 12 -6.33 11.09 53.04
N VAL A 13 -7.30 10.56 53.78
CA VAL A 13 -8.51 9.95 53.20
C VAL A 13 -9.34 10.98 52.45
N PHE A 14 -9.47 12.20 52.97
CA PHE A 14 -10.23 13.26 52.32
C PHE A 14 -9.64 13.67 50.96
N VAL A 15 -8.30 13.75 50.86
CA VAL A 15 -7.59 14.04 49.60
C VAL A 15 -7.79 12.94 48.55
N LEU A 16 -7.94 11.68 48.96
CA LEU A 16 -8.19 10.57 48.04
C LEU A 16 -9.62 10.59 47.46
N PHE A 17 -10.59 11.16 48.18
CA PHE A 17 -11.98 11.22 47.71
C PHE A 17 -12.26 12.35 46.71
N THR A 18 -11.41 13.38 46.62
CA THR A 18 -11.64 14.52 45.70
C THR A 18 -11.42 14.18 44.22
N SER A 19 -10.79 13.05 43.89
CA SER A 19 -10.44 12.65 42.52
C SER A 19 -11.47 11.71 41.85
N CYS A 20 -12.51 11.28 42.56
CA CYS A 20 -13.50 10.30 42.04
C CYS A 20 -14.45 10.87 40.95
N GLN A 21 -14.37 12.17 40.66
CA GLN A 21 -15.22 12.82 39.65
C GLN A 21 -15.01 12.26 38.24
N SER A 22 -13.79 11.82 37.91
CA SER A 22 -13.47 11.24 36.59
C SER A 22 -14.11 9.85 36.40
N VAL A 23 -14.08 9.02 37.45
CA VAL A 23 -14.72 7.69 37.46
C VAL A 23 -16.24 7.82 37.34
N LYS A 24 -16.85 8.78 38.05
CA LYS A 24 -18.28 9.10 37.92
C LYS A 24 -18.65 9.47 36.48
N ASN A 25 -17.86 10.30 35.81
CA ASN A 25 -18.14 10.70 34.44
C ASN A 25 -18.00 9.53 33.45
N THR A 26 -17.07 8.61 33.68
CA THR A 26 -16.87 7.41 32.84
C THR A 26 -17.99 6.37 33.04
N LEU A 27 -18.39 6.11 34.29
CA LEU A 27 -19.43 5.11 34.61
C LEU A 27 -20.84 5.62 34.38
N SER A 28 -21.06 6.94 34.43
CA SER A 28 -22.38 7.55 34.25
C SER A 28 -22.89 7.47 32.81
N MET A 29 -22.12 6.93 31.85
CA MET A 29 -22.48 6.84 30.42
C MET A 29 -23.07 8.14 29.86
N LYS A 30 -22.63 9.30 30.38
CA LYS A 30 -23.12 10.58 29.92
C LYS A 30 -22.51 10.85 28.55
N LYS A 31 -23.37 10.91 27.52
CA LYS A 31 -22.99 11.38 26.19
C LYS A 31 -22.48 12.81 26.33
N LYS A 32 -21.18 13.04 26.08
CA LYS A 32 -20.65 14.40 25.96
C LYS A 32 -21.35 15.05 24.76
N GLN A 33 -21.90 16.26 24.93
CA GLN A 33 -22.77 16.88 23.92
C GLN A 33 -22.10 17.08 22.56
N ASN A 34 -20.76 17.11 22.54
CA ASN A 34 -19.93 17.30 21.35
C ASN A 34 -18.79 16.25 21.39
N VAL A 35 -19.15 14.96 21.34
CA VAL A 35 -18.20 13.92 20.92
C VAL A 35 -18.18 13.98 19.40
N ASP A 36 -17.02 14.31 18.84
CA ASP A 36 -16.80 14.31 17.40
C ASP A 36 -17.15 12.93 16.85
N GLU A 37 -18.36 12.84 16.28
CA GLU A 37 -18.69 11.81 15.30
C GLU A 37 -17.57 11.84 14.27
N PHE A 38 -16.96 10.67 14.06
CA PHE A 38 -15.84 10.36 13.17
C PHE A 38 -15.26 11.55 12.40
N LEU A 39 -13.96 11.79 12.52
CA LEU A 39 -13.21 12.78 11.73
C LEU A 39 -13.22 12.41 10.23
N ILE A 40 -14.39 12.51 9.62
CA ILE A 40 -14.65 12.24 8.22
C ILE A 40 -14.30 13.52 7.51
N GLU A 41 -13.06 13.59 7.03
CA GLU A 41 -12.64 14.63 6.12
C GLU A 41 -13.50 14.55 4.85
N LYS A 42 -14.29 15.60 4.63
CA LYS A 42 -15.17 15.70 3.48
C LYS A 42 -14.29 15.84 2.23
N LYS A 43 -14.12 14.75 1.49
CA LYS A 43 -13.41 14.81 0.20
C LYS A 43 -14.22 15.64 -0.78
N ASN A 44 -13.51 16.43 -1.60
CA ASN A 44 -14.12 17.12 -2.72
C ASN A 44 -14.81 16.09 -3.64
N PRO A 45 -15.95 16.46 -4.26
CA PRO A 45 -16.59 15.59 -5.25
C PRO A 45 -15.60 15.27 -6.36
N LEU A 46 -15.73 14.09 -6.96
CA LEU A 46 -14.96 13.71 -8.15
C LEU A 46 -15.28 14.71 -9.27
N THR A 47 -14.37 15.65 -9.53
CA THR A 47 -14.48 16.58 -10.65
C THR A 47 -13.78 15.98 -11.86
N LEU A 48 -14.50 15.96 -12.98
CA LEU A 48 -13.88 15.59 -14.26
C LEU A 48 -12.86 16.68 -14.66
N PRO A 49 -11.71 16.30 -15.24
CA PRO A 49 -10.77 17.27 -15.77
C PRO A 49 -11.44 18.10 -16.87
N PRO A 50 -11.05 19.39 -17.04
CA PRO A 50 -11.67 20.30 -18.02
C PRO A 50 -11.72 19.75 -19.44
N GLU A 51 -10.74 18.93 -19.80
CA GLU A 51 -10.53 18.35 -21.13
C GLU A 51 -10.96 16.86 -21.20
N PHE A 52 -11.87 16.40 -20.34
CA PHE A 52 -12.28 14.99 -20.30
C PHE A 52 -12.83 14.47 -21.64
N SER A 53 -13.48 15.33 -22.41
CA SER A 53 -14.08 14.98 -23.70
C SER A 53 -13.10 15.11 -24.89
N ASN A 54 -11.92 15.66 -24.67
CA ASN A 54 -10.97 15.92 -25.75
C ASN A 54 -9.99 14.75 -25.87
N LEU A 55 -10.09 14.03 -26.99
CA LEU A 55 -9.13 13.00 -27.35
C LEU A 55 -7.98 13.63 -28.15
N PRO A 56 -6.74 13.14 -28.00
CA PRO A 56 -5.65 13.54 -28.88
C PRO A 56 -6.00 13.20 -30.34
N VAL A 57 -5.62 14.09 -31.25
CA VAL A 57 -5.83 13.88 -32.68
C VAL A 57 -5.01 12.66 -33.13
N PRO A 58 -5.58 11.73 -33.91
CA PRO A 58 -4.82 10.63 -34.48
C PRO A 58 -3.72 11.19 -35.40
N ARG A 59 -2.51 10.63 -35.30
CA ARG A 59 -1.39 11.01 -36.16
C ARG A 59 -1.77 10.77 -37.61
N ASN A 60 -1.71 11.82 -38.43
CA ASN A 60 -2.00 11.70 -39.86
C ASN A 60 -0.78 11.09 -40.57
N ASP A 61 -0.97 10.35 -41.67
CA ASP A 61 0.13 9.71 -42.41
C ASP A 61 1.16 10.72 -42.97
N GLN A 62 0.84 12.02 -42.96
CA GLN A 62 1.73 13.11 -43.36
C GLN A 62 2.68 13.58 -42.26
N ASP A 63 2.44 13.21 -40.99
CA ASP A 63 3.41 13.34 -39.89
C ASP A 63 4.37 12.13 -39.83
N LYS A 64 4.44 11.34 -40.91
CA LYS A 64 5.67 10.59 -41.19
C LYS A 64 6.71 11.66 -41.53
N THR A 65 7.43 12.13 -40.50
CA THR A 65 8.79 12.63 -40.67
C THR A 65 9.39 11.81 -41.78
N GLN A 66 9.83 12.45 -42.88
CA GLN A 66 10.59 11.77 -43.91
C GLN A 66 11.76 11.13 -43.18
N VAL A 67 11.61 9.86 -42.83
CA VAL A 67 12.73 9.02 -42.42
C VAL A 67 13.40 8.81 -43.75
N GLU A 68 14.32 9.72 -44.04
CA GLU A 68 15.33 9.55 -45.06
C GLU A 68 15.84 8.11 -44.92
N ASN A 69 15.91 7.37 -46.02
CA ASN A 69 16.34 5.98 -46.03
C ASN A 69 17.84 5.91 -45.72
N GLU A 70 18.23 6.37 -44.54
CA GLU A 70 19.49 6.06 -43.92
C GLU A 70 19.35 4.61 -43.47
N ASP A 71 20.18 3.73 -44.04
CA ASP A 71 20.28 2.34 -43.62
C ASP A 71 20.45 2.27 -42.10
N LEU A 72 19.36 2.00 -41.38
CA LEU A 72 19.33 1.97 -39.92
C LEU A 72 20.22 0.81 -39.44
N ASP A 73 21.46 1.11 -39.04
CA ASP A 73 22.38 0.11 -38.49
C ASP A 73 21.95 -0.28 -37.06
N LEU A 74 21.12 -1.32 -36.99
CA LEU A 74 20.61 -1.91 -35.75
C LEU A 74 21.63 -2.83 -35.06
N SER A 75 22.86 -2.95 -35.57
CA SER A 75 23.87 -3.90 -35.06
C SER A 75 24.24 -3.66 -33.59
N GLU A 76 24.17 -2.41 -33.14
CA GLU A 76 24.45 -2.02 -31.75
C GLU A 76 23.28 -2.36 -30.81
N VAL A 77 22.03 -2.16 -31.26
CA VAL A 77 20.81 -2.48 -30.51
C VAL A 77 20.57 -3.99 -30.42
N LEU A 78 20.82 -4.72 -31.50
CA LEU A 78 20.67 -6.18 -31.54
C LEU A 78 21.80 -6.94 -30.85
N GLY A 79 22.80 -6.22 -30.31
CA GLY A 79 23.82 -6.73 -29.39
C GLY A 79 24.31 -8.12 -29.75
N LYS A 80 25.13 -8.27 -30.80
CA LYS A 80 25.79 -9.51 -31.29
C LYS A 80 25.40 -10.76 -30.49
N THR A 81 24.20 -11.28 -30.70
CA THR A 81 23.80 -12.53 -30.06
C THR A 81 24.66 -13.62 -30.67
N LYS A 82 25.70 -14.05 -29.96
CA LYS A 82 26.34 -15.33 -30.25
C LYS A 82 25.22 -16.36 -30.23
N LYS A 83 24.86 -16.93 -31.38
CA LYS A 83 23.96 -18.09 -31.47
C LYS A 83 24.44 -19.11 -30.45
N LYS A 84 23.79 -19.16 -29.28
CA LYS A 84 23.92 -20.30 -28.40
C LYS A 84 23.29 -21.44 -29.21
N LYS A 85 24.13 -22.37 -29.68
CA LYS A 85 23.61 -23.62 -30.22
C LYS A 85 22.73 -24.22 -29.13
N THR A 86 21.42 -24.22 -29.33
CA THR A 86 20.53 -25.06 -28.52
C THR A 86 20.96 -26.49 -28.81
N GLN A 87 21.71 -27.06 -27.89
CA GLN A 87 22.01 -28.47 -27.89
C GLN A 87 20.74 -29.14 -27.39
N ASN A 88 19.97 -29.71 -28.30
CA ASN A 88 18.79 -30.49 -27.96
C ASN A 88 19.25 -31.71 -27.15
N SER A 89 19.21 -31.61 -25.82
CA SER A 89 19.45 -32.71 -24.89
C SER A 89 18.20 -33.60 -24.81
N THR A 90 17.71 -34.06 -25.96
CA THR A 90 16.47 -34.86 -26.00
C THR A 90 16.69 -36.21 -25.29
N GLY A 91 17.90 -36.78 -25.33
CA GLY A 91 18.18 -38.11 -24.79
C GLY A 91 18.25 -38.24 -23.26
N GLU A 92 18.54 -37.17 -22.51
CA GLU A 92 18.74 -37.28 -21.05
C GLU A 92 17.40 -37.32 -20.28
N LEU A 93 16.42 -36.55 -20.75
CA LEU A 93 15.05 -36.58 -20.24
C LEU A 93 14.33 -37.87 -20.64
N GLU A 94 14.48 -38.31 -21.89
CA GLU A 94 13.89 -39.55 -22.39
C GLU A 94 14.35 -40.76 -21.56
N LYS A 95 15.65 -40.85 -21.27
CA LYS A 95 16.22 -41.91 -20.44
C LYS A 95 15.65 -41.90 -19.01
N SER A 96 15.57 -40.72 -18.39
CA SER A 96 15.02 -40.58 -17.04
C SER A 96 13.55 -41.01 -16.96
N ILE A 97 12.77 -40.75 -18.01
CA ILE A 97 11.36 -41.16 -18.08
C ILE A 97 11.25 -42.69 -18.24
N SER A 98 12.07 -43.30 -19.10
CA SER A 98 12.10 -44.77 -19.28
C SER A 98 12.47 -45.52 -17.99
N ASP A 99 13.44 -45.01 -17.23
CA ASP A 99 13.87 -45.63 -15.97
C ASP A 99 12.76 -45.59 -14.90
N ILE A 100 11.94 -44.52 -14.87
CA ILE A 100 10.79 -44.41 -13.96
C ILE A 100 9.71 -45.43 -14.33
N LEU A 101 9.42 -45.59 -15.62
CA LEU A 101 8.36 -46.50 -16.11
C LEU A 101 8.72 -47.98 -15.88
N ASN A 102 9.99 -48.36 -16.02
CA ASN A 102 10.45 -49.74 -15.87
C ASN A 102 10.74 -50.17 -14.43
N LYS A 103 10.70 -49.24 -13.46
CA LYS A 103 10.97 -49.51 -12.04
C LYS A 103 9.72 -49.87 -11.22
N LYS A 104 8.54 -49.96 -11.86
CA LYS A 104 7.29 -50.43 -11.25
C LYS A 104 7.05 -51.90 -11.55
#